data_AF-A0A967JGQ9-F1
#
_entry.id   AF-A0A967JGQ9-F1
#
_cell.length_a   1.000
_cell.length_b   1.000
_cell.length_c   1.000
_cell.angle_alpha   90.00
_cell.angle_beta   90.00
_cell.angle_gamma   90.00
#
_symmetry.space_group_name_H-M   'P 1'
#
loop_
_entity.id
_entity.type
_entity.pdbx_description
1 polymer ?
#
loop_
_entity_poly.entity_id
_entity_poly.type
_entity_poly.pdbx_seq_one_letter_code
_entity_poly.pdbx_strand_id
1 'polypeptide(L)' 'MIGAGASGLPTAKALLDRGLEFDWFELGSALGGNWRYDNDNGRSAVYRSLHIDTSKERMAYADLPM' A
#
# COMPACT_ATOMS: atom_id res chain seq x y z
N MET A 1 7.14 -11.45 -3.41
CA MET A 1 6.95 -9.99 -3.28
C MET A 1 7.06 -9.61 -1.82
N ILE A 2 7.72 -8.48 -1.51
CA ILE A 2 7.99 -8.04 -0.13
C ILE A 2 7.34 -6.66 0.10
N GLY A 3 6.50 -6.57 1.12
CA GLY A 3 5.79 -5.37 1.53
C GLY A 3 4.44 -5.21 0.84
N ALA A 4 3.40 -4.92 1.63
CA ALA A 4 2.01 -4.74 1.23
C ALA A 4 1.51 -3.29 1.47
N GLY A 5 2.40 -2.32 1.23
CA GLY A 5 2.09 -0.89 1.24
C GLY A 5 1.66 -0.36 -0.13
N ALA A 6 1.70 0.96 -0.29
CA ALA A 6 1.26 1.68 -1.51
C ALA A 6 1.99 1.22 -2.80
N SER A 7 3.20 0.68 -2.72
CA SER A 7 3.90 0.10 -3.87
C SER A 7 3.62 -1.40 -4.06
N GLY A 8 3.35 -2.13 -2.98
CA GLY A 8 3.09 -3.57 -3.02
C GLY A 8 1.75 -3.89 -3.68
N LEU A 9 0.69 -3.16 -3.30
CA LEU A 9 -0.66 -3.33 -3.84
C LEU A 9 -0.73 -3.25 -5.39
N PRO A 10 -0.24 -2.19 -6.05
CA PRO A 10 -0.25 -2.13 -7.51
C PRO A 10 0.70 -3.15 -8.15
N THR A 11 1.79 -3.54 -7.48
CA THR A 11 2.66 -4.62 -7.97
C THR A 11 1.91 -5.95 -7.99
N ALA A 12 1.18 -6.28 -6.92
CA ALA A 12 0.35 -7.48 -6.84
C ALA A 12 -0.74 -7.49 -7.91
N LYS A 13 -1.47 -6.38 -8.07
CA LYS A 13 -2.44 -6.20 -9.15
C LYS A 13 -1.82 -6.45 -10.52
N ALA A 14 -0.66 -5.87 -10.80
CA ALA A 14 0.01 -6.02 -12.09
C ALA A 14 0.47 -7.46 -12.38
N LEU A 15 0.87 -8.23 -11.36
CA LEU A 15 1.20 -9.65 -11.50
C LEU A 15 -0.05 -10.50 -11.72
N LEU A 16 -1.13 -10.26 -10.95
CA LEU A 16 -2.41 -10.94 -11.11
C LEU A 16 -3.00 -10.71 -12.51
N ASP A 17 -2.98 -9.47 -13.01
CA ASP A 17 -3.46 -9.13 -14.36
C ASP A 17 -2.68 -9.87 -15.48
N ARG A 18 -1.45 -10.30 -15.20
CA ARG A 18 -0.60 -11.06 -16.12
C ARG A 18 -0.68 -12.57 -15.90
N GLY A 19 -1.51 -13.03 -14.96
CA GLY A 19 -1.62 -14.45 -14.61
C GLY A 19 -0.36 -15.04 -13.99
N LEU A 20 0.46 -14.21 -13.34
CA LEU A 20 1.70 -14.64 -12.69
C LEU A 20 1.44 -14.99 -11.23
N GLU A 21 1.85 -16.18 -10.82
CA GLU A 21 1.83 -16.59 -9.41
C GLU A 21 2.95 -15.91 -8.63
N PHE A 22 2.66 -15.53 -7.39
CA PHE A 22 3.64 -14.97 -6.48
C PHE A 22 3.25 -15.21 -5.03
N ASP A 23 4.26 -15.42 -4.19
CA ASP A 23 4.10 -15.31 -2.74
C ASP A 23 4.24 -13.84 -2.32
N TRP A 24 3.48 -13.46 -1.30
CA TRP A 24 3.50 -12.10 -0.77
C TRP A 24 3.73 -12.10 0.73
N PHE A 25 4.82 -11.45 1.14
CA PHE A 25 5.20 -11.33 2.54
C PHE A 25 5.09 -9.87 2.98
N GLU A 26 4.36 -9.63 4.07
CA GLU A 26 4.28 -8.35 4.79
C GLU A 26 4.70 -8.58 6.24
N LEU A 27 5.41 -7.59 6.81
CA LEU A 27 5.91 -7.67 8.17
C LEU A 27 4.79 -7.44 9.20
N GLY A 28 3.86 -6.53 8.92
CA GLY A 28 2.72 -6.23 9.78
C GLY A 28 1.54 -7.18 9.59
N SER A 29 0.59 -7.12 10.52
CA SER A 29 -0.62 -7.96 10.46
C SER A 29 -1.64 -7.54 9.38
N ALA A 30 -1.44 -6.39 8.73
CA ALA A 30 -2.39 -5.82 7.78
C ALA A 30 -1.70 -5.00 6.68
N LEU A 31 -2.46 -4.76 5.61
CA LEU A 31 -2.05 -3.98 4.46
C LEU A 31 -1.91 -2.48 4.79
N GLY A 32 -1.29 -1.74 3.87
CA GLY A 32 -1.22 -0.27 3.90
C GLY A 32 0.18 0.27 4.15
N GLY A 33 1.07 -0.52 4.75
CA GLY A 33 2.47 -0.14 4.98
C GLY A 33 2.56 1.16 5.78
N ASN A 34 3.24 2.18 5.23
CA ASN A 34 3.34 3.48 5.87
C ASN A 34 1.97 4.08 6.19
N TRP A 35 0.97 3.99 5.30
CA TRP A 35 -0.32 4.65 5.47
C TRP A 35 -1.24 4.00 6.53
N ARG A 36 -0.84 2.88 7.13
CA ARG A 36 -1.53 2.32 8.28
C ARG A 36 -1.09 3.07 9.54
N TYR A 37 -2.01 3.84 10.13
CA TYR A 37 -1.84 4.40 11.47
C TYR A 37 -1.76 3.27 12.50
N ASP A 38 -0.87 3.41 13.49
CA ASP A 38 -0.54 2.36 14.47
C ASP A 38 -0.20 1.00 13.81
N ASN A 39 0.63 1.03 12.76
CA ASN A 39 1.12 -0.21 12.14
C ASN A 39 2.00 -0.98 13.13
N ASP A 40 1.63 -2.23 13.41
CA ASP A 40 2.31 -3.14 14.33
C ASP A 40 3.67 -3.63 13.83
N ASN A 41 4.03 -3.31 12.59
CA ASN A 41 5.36 -3.60 12.04
C ASN A 41 6.48 -2.69 12.58
N GLY A 42 6.15 -1.63 13.32
CA GLY A 42 7.11 -0.70 13.92
C GLY A 42 7.89 0.16 12.92
N ARG A 43 7.45 0.24 11.65
CA ARG A 43 8.13 0.97 10.56
C ARG A 43 7.31 2.13 9.97
N SER A 44 6.05 2.27 10.34
CA SER A 44 5.20 3.37 9.86
C SER A 44 5.64 4.71 10.46
N ALA A 45 5.72 5.75 9.62
CA ALA A 45 6.00 7.12 10.04
C ALA A 45 4.73 7.97 10.25
N VAL A 46 3.55 7.36 10.13
CA VAL A 46 2.27 8.08 10.20
C VAL A 46 1.91 8.42 11.64
N TYR A 47 1.49 9.67 11.84
CA TYR A 47 0.93 10.17 13.08
C TYR A 47 -0.55 10.54 12.90
N ARG A 48 -1.29 10.65 14.02
CA ARG A 48 -2.76 10.74 14.03
C ARG A 48 -3.34 11.88 13.18
N SER A 49 -2.64 13.01 13.10
CA SER A 49 -3.07 14.20 12.36
C SER A 49 -2.41 14.35 10.99
N LEU A 50 -1.75 13.29 10.48
CA LEU A 50 -1.17 13.32 9.13
C LEU A 50 -2.28 13.45 8.08
N HIS A 51 -2.05 14.33 7.12
CA HIS A 51 -2.89 14.48 5.94
C HIS A 51 -2.01 14.36 4.69
N ILE A 52 -2.61 13.89 3.60
CA ILE A 52 -1.95 13.86 2.30
C ILE A 52 -1.74 15.31 1.81
N ASP A 53 -0.57 15.58 1.25
CA ASP A 53 -0.17 16.89 0.68
C ASP A 53 -0.42 16.99 -0.84
N THR A 54 -0.82 15.89 -1.47
CA THR A 54 -1.10 15.74 -2.89
C THR A 54 -2.61 15.64 -3.16
N SER A 55 -3.11 16.17 -4.28
CA SER A 55 -4.55 16.10 -4.59
C SER A 55 -5.04 14.64 -4.74
N LYS A 56 -6.31 14.40 -4.40
CA LYS A 56 -6.92 13.07 -4.47
C LYS A 56 -6.86 12.48 -5.88
N GLU A 57 -7.09 13.30 -6.91
CA GLU A 57 -7.11 12.88 -8.32
C GLU A 57 -5.71 12.53 -8.82
N ARG A 58 -4.67 13.16 -8.26
CA ARG A 58 -3.28 12.89 -8.61
C ARG A 58 -2.70 11.69 -7.87
N MET A 59 -3.29 11.33 -6.73
CA MET A 59 -2.81 10.26 -5.86
C MET A 59 -3.54 8.92 -6.07
N ALA A 60 -4.72 8.93 -6.71
CA ALA A 60 -5.50 7.73 -7.01
C ALA A 60 -4.74 6.75 -7.92
N TYR A 61 -5.02 5.45 -7.78
CA TYR A 61 -4.61 4.48 -8.80
C TYR A 61 -5.42 4.70 -10.08
N ALA A 62 -4.81 4.46 -11.24
CA ALA A 62 -5.40 4.78 -12.53
C ALA A 62 -6.75 4.07 -12.81
N ASP A 63 -6.94 2.88 -12.25
CA ASP A 63 -8.14 2.04 -12.37
C ASP A 63 -9.05 2.11 -11.12
N LEU A 64 -8.70 2.93 -10.12
CA LEU A 64 -9.47 3.07 -8.88
C LEU A 64 -9.52 4.55 -8.41
N PRO A 65 -10.49 5.34 -8.91
CA PRO A 65 -10.62 6.75 -8.55
C PRO A 65 -11.03 6.98 -7.08
N MET A 66 -10.71 8.17 -6.55
CA MET A 66 -10.98 8.63 -5.17
C MET A 66 -11.88 9.87 -5.09
#